data_AF-A0AAD9PU56-F1
#
_entry.id   AF-A0AAD9PU56-F1
#
_cell.length_a   1.000
_cell.length_b   1.000
_cell.length_c   1.000
_cell.angle_alpha   90.00
_cell.angle_beta   90.00
_cell.angle_gamma   90.00
#
_symmetry.space_group_name_H-M   'P 1'
#
loop_
_entity.id
_entity.type
_entity.pdbx_description
1 polymer ?
#
loop_
_entity_poly.entity_id
_entity_poly.type
_entity_poly.pdbx_seq_one_letter_code
_entity_poly.pdbx_strand_id
1 'polypeptide(L)'
;MEEAGILERSNTLHLFALHFTFLPRINRALESFVEAWNLHPIRTEHNWTPEQIWINGMIDSRNRQLPAVADVVEGMESTDDLEWFGFDPQAPHPGDDGLSTVVVDDVDIELPEDIGERLLRVINPLAESSSFGIDLYIQVLKVLISHIV
;
A
#
# COMPACT_ATOMS: atom_id res chain seq x y z
N MET A 1 1.69 -6.11 20.72
CA MET A 1 2.06 -7.50 20.35
C MET A 1 3.40 -7.87 20.96
N GLU A 2 4.41 -7.04 20.78
CA GLU A 2 5.75 -7.33 21.30
C GLU A 2 5.85 -7.27 22.83
N GLU A 3 5.28 -6.25 23.46
CA GLU A 3 5.22 -6.16 24.93
C GLU A 3 4.45 -7.35 25.55
N ALA A 4 3.54 -7.95 24.79
CA ALA A 4 2.80 -9.16 25.18
C ALA A 4 3.55 -10.47 24.86
N GLY A 5 4.76 -10.40 24.28
CA GLY A 5 5.56 -11.56 23.88
C GLY A 5 5.02 -12.33 22.67
N ILE A 6 4.11 -11.74 21.89
CA ILE A 6 3.44 -12.39 20.74
C ILE A 6 4.25 -12.21 19.44
N LEU A 7 4.99 -11.10 19.35
CA LEU A 7 5.79 -10.72 18.17
C LEU A 7 7.25 -10.58 18.58
N GLU A 8 8.14 -11.29 17.90
CA GLU A 8 9.58 -11.13 18.07
C GLU A 8 10.19 -10.44 16.84
N ARG A 9 10.70 -9.21 17.03
CA ARG A 9 11.17 -8.36 15.91
C ARG A 9 12.39 -8.92 15.18
N SER A 10 13.24 -9.68 15.88
CA SER A 10 14.45 -10.29 15.32
C SER A 10 14.19 -11.60 14.58
N ASN A 11 12.96 -12.13 14.66
CA ASN A 11 12.62 -13.40 14.05
C ASN A 11 11.98 -13.16 12.67
N THR A 12 12.65 -13.63 11.62
CA THR A 12 12.20 -13.46 10.24
C THR A 12 10.82 -14.09 10.00
N LEU A 13 10.51 -15.26 10.57
CA LEU A 13 9.20 -15.89 10.44
C LEU A 13 8.06 -15.01 10.99
N HIS A 14 8.33 -14.33 12.10
CA HIS A 14 7.38 -13.39 12.68
C HIS A 14 7.17 -12.17 11.78
N LEU A 15 8.23 -11.66 11.14
CA LEU A 15 8.15 -10.57 10.16
C LEU A 15 7.38 -10.99 8.91
N PHE A 16 7.62 -12.19 8.38
CA PHE A 16 6.86 -12.71 7.25
C PHE A 16 5.39 -12.89 7.57
N ALA A 17 5.07 -13.49 8.73
CA ALA A 17 3.68 -13.62 9.18
C ALA A 17 3.00 -12.25 9.34
N LEU A 18 3.75 -11.24 9.77
CA LEU A 18 3.29 -9.86 9.88
C LEU A 18 2.98 -9.29 8.49
N HIS A 19 3.91 -9.40 7.54
CA HIS A 19 3.71 -8.91 6.17
C HIS A 19 2.54 -9.61 5.48
N PHE A 20 2.46 -10.94 5.56
CA PHE A 20 1.38 -11.72 4.96
C PHE A 20 -0.01 -11.28 5.46
N THR A 21 -0.13 -10.92 6.73
CA THR A 21 -1.42 -10.54 7.32
C THR A 21 -1.75 -9.06 7.20
N PHE A 22 -0.81 -8.17 7.52
CA PHE A 22 -1.08 -6.75 7.63
C PHE A 22 -0.88 -5.99 6.33
N LEU A 23 0.04 -6.42 5.44
CA LEU A 23 0.24 -5.74 4.16
C LEU A 23 -1.04 -5.66 3.30
N PRO A 24 -1.77 -6.77 3.03
CA PRO A 24 -3.01 -6.69 2.28
C PRO A 24 -4.09 -5.88 3.00
N ARG A 25 -4.12 -5.90 4.34
CA ARG A 25 -5.08 -5.13 5.14
C ARG A 25 -4.83 -3.63 5.07
N ILE A 26 -3.56 -3.22 5.14
CA ILE A 26 -3.13 -1.82 5.02
C ILE A 26 -3.48 -1.34 3.62
N ASN A 27 -3.14 -2.10 2.57
CA ASN A 27 -3.47 -1.73 1.19
C ASN A 27 -4.98 -1.55 0.99
N ARG A 28 -5.80 -2.49 1.48
CA ARG A 28 -7.27 -2.33 1.45
C ARG A 28 -7.75 -1.09 2.20
N ALA A 29 -7.16 -0.79 3.36
CA ALA A 29 -7.52 0.40 4.13
C ALA A 29 -7.14 1.69 3.39
N LEU A 30 -5.99 1.69 2.71
CA LEU A 30 -5.56 2.81 1.85
C LEU A 30 -6.49 2.97 0.65
N GLU A 31 -6.88 1.89 -0.01
CA GLU A 31 -7.86 1.93 -1.11
C GLU A 31 -9.19 2.53 -0.64
N SER A 32 -9.71 2.04 0.49
CA SER A 32 -10.95 2.58 1.08
C SER A 32 -10.80 4.04 1.49
N PHE A 33 -9.62 4.44 1.99
CA PHE A 33 -9.34 5.83 2.32
C PHE A 33 -9.34 6.71 1.08
N VAL A 34 -8.67 6.29 0.00
CA VAL A 34 -8.63 7.00 -1.28
C VAL A 34 -10.03 7.17 -1.85
N GLU A 35 -10.83 6.09 -1.87
CA GLU A 35 -12.22 6.13 -2.34
C GLU A 35 -13.06 7.11 -1.52
N ALA A 36 -13.04 6.99 -0.19
CA ALA A 36 -13.78 7.86 0.69
C ALA A 36 -13.32 9.33 0.59
N TRP A 37 -12.02 9.56 0.46
CA TRP A 37 -11.45 10.90 0.36
C TRP A 37 -11.78 11.57 -0.96
N ASN A 38 -11.70 10.85 -2.08
CA ASN A 38 -12.03 11.37 -3.41
C ASN A 38 -13.51 11.75 -3.56
N LEU A 39 -14.38 11.10 -2.79
CA LEU A 39 -15.82 11.34 -2.74
C LEU A 39 -16.26 12.28 -1.60
N HIS A 40 -15.33 12.74 -0.75
CA HIS A 40 -15.70 13.63 0.35
C HIS A 40 -15.91 15.07 -0.16
N PRO A 41 -16.99 15.76 0.22
CA PRO A 41 -17.21 17.14 -0.19
C PRO A 41 -16.29 18.10 0.55
N ILE A 42 -15.58 18.95 -0.19
CA ILE A 42 -14.70 19.98 0.37
C ILE A 42 -15.50 21.24 0.65
N ARG A 43 -15.58 21.63 1.92
CA ARG A 43 -16.35 22.80 2.37
C ARG A 43 -15.92 24.12 1.70
N THR A 44 -14.65 24.28 1.39
CA THR A 44 -14.10 25.52 0.78
C THR A 44 -14.26 25.58 -0.73
N GLU A 45 -14.57 24.45 -1.39
CA GLU A 45 -14.66 24.34 -2.85
C GLU A 45 -16.10 24.05 -3.25
N HIS A 46 -17.03 24.93 -2.88
CA HIS A 46 -18.47 24.79 -3.20
C HIS A 46 -19.12 23.46 -2.78
N ASN A 47 -18.53 22.76 -1.78
CA ASN A 47 -18.98 21.43 -1.36
C ASN A 47 -18.84 20.37 -2.47
N TRP A 48 -17.94 20.59 -3.44
CA TRP A 48 -17.59 19.61 -4.46
C TRP A 48 -16.59 18.60 -3.91
N THR A 49 -16.69 17.37 -4.41
CA THR A 49 -15.71 16.33 -4.11
C THR A 49 -14.45 16.54 -4.93
N PRO A 50 -13.26 16.09 -4.46
CA PRO A 50 -12.05 16.09 -5.28
C PRO A 50 -12.26 15.53 -6.69
N GLU A 51 -13.03 14.43 -6.80
CA GLU A 51 -13.36 13.82 -8.08
C GLU A 51 -14.19 14.77 -8.97
N GLN A 52 -15.20 15.45 -8.41
CA GLN A 52 -16.00 16.44 -9.15
C GLN A 52 -15.16 17.64 -9.61
N ILE A 53 -14.26 18.13 -8.76
CA ILE A 53 -13.34 19.22 -9.10
C ILE A 53 -12.45 18.78 -10.27
N TRP A 54 -11.89 17.57 -10.20
CA TRP A 54 -11.05 17.02 -11.27
C TRP A 54 -11.83 16.89 -12.58
N ILE A 55 -12.98 16.21 -12.57
CA ILE A 55 -13.81 16.02 -13.78
C ILE A 55 -14.19 17.38 -14.39
N ASN A 56 -14.66 18.33 -13.59
CA ASN A 56 -15.03 19.66 -14.07
C ASN A 56 -13.82 20.41 -14.67
N GLY A 57 -12.65 20.28 -14.06
CA GLY A 57 -11.41 20.86 -14.56
C GLY A 57 -10.97 20.27 -15.91
N MET A 58 -11.14 18.96 -16.08
CA MET A 58 -10.77 18.23 -17.29
C MET A 58 -11.70 18.51 -18.47
N ILE A 59 -13.00 18.70 -18.24
CA ILE A 59 -13.98 18.97 -19.29
C ILE A 59 -14.09 20.45 -19.68
N ASP A 60 -13.54 21.37 -18.88
CA ASP A 60 -13.56 22.80 -19.20
C ASP A 60 -12.69 23.08 -20.44
N SER A 61 -13.33 23.56 -21.50
CA SER A 61 -12.68 23.87 -22.78
C SER A 61 -11.59 24.93 -22.66
N ARG A 62 -11.61 25.76 -21.60
CA ARG A 62 -10.57 26.74 -21.29
C ARG A 62 -9.26 26.08 -20.86
N ASN A 63 -9.36 24.93 -20.21
CA ASN A 63 -8.21 24.20 -19.68
C ASN A 63 -7.59 23.24 -20.71
N ARG A 64 -8.23 23.05 -21.86
CA ARG A 64 -7.78 22.12 -22.91
C ARG A 64 -6.38 22.39 -23.46
N GLN A 65 -5.91 23.64 -23.37
CA GLN A 65 -4.56 24.02 -23.80
C GLN A 65 -3.49 23.77 -22.72
N LEU A 66 -3.88 23.42 -21.49
CA LEU A 66 -2.93 23.07 -20.44
C LEU A 66 -2.30 21.71 -20.79
N PRO A 67 -0.96 21.59 -20.80
CA PRO A 67 -0.28 20.34 -21.14
C PRO A 67 -0.80 19.14 -20.34
N ALA A 68 -1.03 19.32 -19.03
CA ALA A 68 -1.56 18.28 -18.15
C ALA A 68 -2.99 17.81 -18.48
N VAL A 69 -3.79 18.63 -19.17
CA VAL A 69 -5.16 18.29 -19.57
C VAL A 69 -5.18 17.69 -20.98
N ALA A 70 -4.37 18.25 -21.89
CA ALA A 70 -4.23 17.75 -23.25
C ALA A 70 -3.73 16.30 -23.28
N ASP A 71 -2.75 15.97 -22.44
CA ASP A 71 -2.15 14.63 -22.31
C ASP A 71 -3.17 13.55 -21.94
N VAL A 72 -4.06 13.85 -20.98
CA VAL A 72 -5.12 12.92 -20.57
C VAL A 72 -6.22 12.78 -21.63
N VAL A 73 -6.50 13.84 -22.40
CA VAL A 73 -7.60 13.89 -23.38
C VAL A 73 -7.21 13.29 -24.73
N GLU A 74 -5.95 13.43 -25.15
CA GLU A 74 -5.43 12.89 -26.42
C GLU A 74 -5.16 11.38 -26.38
N GLY A 75 -5.27 10.77 -25.19
CA GLY A 75 -5.19 9.33 -25.00
C GLY A 75 -3.78 8.90 -24.60
N MET A 76 -3.71 8.08 -23.54
CA MET A 76 -2.52 7.44 -22.98
C MET A 76 -1.75 6.64 -24.05
N GLU A 77 -0.95 7.28 -24.91
CA GLU A 77 -0.08 6.58 -25.86
C GLU A 77 1.31 6.23 -25.29
N SER A 78 1.65 6.68 -24.06
CA SER A 78 2.87 6.26 -23.37
C SER A 78 2.66 6.15 -21.85
N THR A 79 2.30 4.95 -21.36
CA THR A 79 2.47 4.65 -19.92
C THR A 79 3.94 4.64 -19.49
N ASP A 80 4.86 4.59 -20.45
CA ASP A 80 6.31 4.68 -20.26
C ASP A 80 6.73 5.96 -19.50
N ASP A 81 6.02 7.07 -19.67
CA ASP A 81 6.33 8.33 -18.98
C ASP A 81 5.93 8.33 -17.50
N LEU A 82 4.96 7.49 -17.10
CA LEU A 82 4.50 7.39 -15.71
C LEU A 82 5.47 6.55 -14.86
N GLU A 83 6.15 5.57 -15.45
CA GLU A 83 7.12 4.72 -14.75
C GLU A 83 8.33 5.53 -14.23
N TRP A 84 8.68 6.62 -14.90
CA TRP A 84 9.79 7.51 -14.53
C TRP A 84 9.32 8.80 -13.83
N PHE A 85 8.01 8.98 -13.64
CA PHE A 85 7.48 10.18 -13.00
C PHE A 85 7.95 10.26 -11.55
N GLY A 86 8.68 11.32 -11.21
CA GLY A 86 9.28 11.51 -9.89
C GLY A 86 10.66 10.87 -9.72
N PHE A 87 11.15 10.13 -10.71
CA PHE A 87 12.54 9.69 -10.78
C PHE A 87 13.38 10.76 -11.48
N ASP A 88 14.06 11.61 -10.71
CA ASP A 88 15.02 12.58 -11.22
C ASP A 88 16.44 12.11 -10.88
N PRO A 89 17.17 11.46 -11.82
CA PRO A 89 18.53 11.01 -11.59
C PRO A 89 19.53 12.16 -11.42
N GLN A 90 19.13 13.39 -11.77
CA GLN A 90 19.91 14.61 -11.57
C GLN A 90 19.40 15.46 -10.41
N ALA A 91 18.41 14.96 -9.66
CA ALA A 91 17.98 15.61 -8.44
C ALA A 91 19.19 15.74 -7.52
N PRO A 92 19.40 16.92 -6.90
CA PRO A 92 20.36 17.00 -5.83
C PRO A 92 19.98 15.97 -4.78
N HIS A 93 20.97 15.19 -4.34
CA HIS A 93 20.78 14.30 -3.21
C HIS A 93 20.14 15.14 -2.10
N PRO A 94 19.02 14.70 -1.49
CA PRO A 94 18.45 15.41 -0.37
C PRO A 94 19.61 15.66 0.62
N GLY A 95 19.82 16.93 0.98
CA GLY A 95 20.83 17.26 1.97
C GLY A 95 20.53 16.46 3.24
N ASP A 96 21.56 16.03 3.95
CA ASP A 96 21.42 15.35 5.24
C ASP A 96 20.55 16.23 6.17
N ASP A 97 19.27 15.92 6.24
CA ASP A 97 18.26 16.62 7.03
C ASP A 97 18.24 16.09 8.47
N GLY A 98 19.19 15.21 8.80
CA GLY A 98 19.25 14.51 10.08
C GLY A 98 18.13 13.49 10.26
N LEU A 99 17.30 13.24 9.24
CA LEU A 99 16.35 12.15 9.23
C LEU A 99 17.05 10.91 8.69
N SER A 100 17.11 9.87 9.52
CA SER A 100 17.61 8.58 9.07
C SER A 100 16.71 8.08 7.95
N THR A 101 17.23 8.00 6.72
CA THR A 101 16.61 7.16 5.68
C THR A 101 16.51 5.75 6.25
N VAL A 102 15.30 5.31 6.58
CA VAL A 102 15.07 3.98 7.13
C VAL A 102 15.20 3.00 5.97
N VAL A 103 16.37 2.38 5.86
CA VAL A 103 16.57 1.22 4.99
C VAL A 103 15.88 0.05 5.68
N VAL A 104 14.81 -0.45 5.05
CA VAL A 104 14.12 -1.65 5.49
C VAL A 104 14.74 -2.81 4.72
N ASP A 105 15.42 -3.72 5.43
CA ASP A 105 15.93 -4.93 4.81
C ASP A 105 14.76 -5.81 4.37
N ASP A 106 14.88 -6.39 3.17
CA ASP A 106 13.89 -7.35 2.68
C ASP A 106 13.88 -8.59 3.58
N VAL A 107 12.67 -9.09 3.85
CA VAL A 107 12.47 -10.31 4.63
C VAL A 107 12.71 -11.51 3.73
N ASP A 108 13.98 -11.83 3.47
CA ASP A 108 14.38 -13.01 2.71
C ASP A 108 14.11 -14.27 3.54
N ILE A 109 13.01 -14.96 3.22
CA ILE A 109 12.71 -16.29 3.76
C ILE A 109 12.44 -17.22 2.59
N GLU A 110 13.30 -18.22 2.44
CA GLU A 110 13.04 -19.37 1.59
C GLU A 110 11.97 -20.25 2.25
N LEU A 111 10.71 -19.97 1.96
CA LEU A 111 9.61 -20.84 2.35
C LEU A 111 9.46 -21.96 1.31
N PRO A 112 9.39 -23.23 1.75
CA PRO A 112 8.97 -24.32 0.89
C PRO A 112 7.63 -24.01 0.22
N GLU A 113 7.54 -24.28 -1.09
CA GLU A 113 6.40 -23.91 -1.95
C GLU A 113 5.07 -24.52 -1.45
N ASP A 114 5.14 -25.69 -0.81
CA ASP A 114 3.99 -26.38 -0.19
C ASP A 114 3.36 -25.60 0.98
N ILE A 115 4.17 -24.81 1.70
CA ILE A 115 3.69 -23.99 2.83
C ILE A 115 2.96 -22.75 2.31
N GLY A 116 3.50 -22.12 1.26
CA GLY A 116 2.92 -20.93 0.65
C GLY A 116 1.50 -21.19 0.15
N GLU A 117 1.30 -22.29 -0.60
CA GLU A 117 -0.03 -22.69 -1.09
C GLU A 117 -0.99 -23.03 0.06
N ARG A 118 -0.49 -23.71 1.10
CA ARG A 118 -1.31 -24.09 2.26
C ARG A 118 -1.77 -22.86 3.04
N LEU A 119 -0.89 -21.86 3.22
CA LEU A 119 -1.22 -20.59 3.86
C LEU A 119 -2.32 -19.85 3.09
N LEU A 120 -2.16 -19.70 1.78
CA LEU A 120 -3.13 -19.02 0.92
C LEU A 120 -4.50 -19.72 0.90
N ARG A 121 -4.51 -21.06 1.02
CA ARG A 121 -5.75 -21.83 1.04
C ARG A 121 -6.48 -21.76 2.38
N VAL A 122 -5.75 -21.70 3.49
CA VAL A 122 -6.30 -21.79 4.85
C VAL A 122 -6.65 -20.42 5.41
N ILE A 123 -5.87 -19.39 5.07
CA ILE A 123 -5.95 -18.09 5.72
C ILE A 123 -6.22 -17.02 4.66
N ASN A 124 -7.37 -16.38 4.77
CA ASN A 124 -7.66 -15.15 4.04
C ASN A 124 -7.23 -13.94 4.90
N PRO A 125 -6.19 -13.18 4.51
CA PRO A 125 -5.72 -12.02 5.27
C PRO A 125 -6.78 -10.94 5.45
N LEU A 126 -7.72 -10.83 4.50
CA LEU A 126 -8.78 -9.83 4.45
C LEU A 126 -10.07 -10.24 5.20
N ALA A 127 -10.10 -11.43 5.80
CA ALA A 127 -11.25 -11.91 6.58
C ALA A 127 -11.60 -10.94 7.73
N GLU A 128 -12.84 -10.98 8.22
CA GLU A 128 -13.18 -10.23 9.43
C GLU A 128 -12.35 -10.73 10.62
N SER A 129 -11.88 -9.79 11.43
CA SER A 129 -11.08 -10.08 12.61
C SER A 129 -11.71 -9.41 13.82
N SER A 130 -11.80 -10.18 14.89
CA SER A 130 -12.27 -9.72 16.20
C SER A 130 -11.20 -8.92 16.96
N SER A 131 -9.94 -8.99 16.53
CA SER A 131 -8.78 -8.41 17.20
C SER A 131 -7.89 -7.66 16.20
N PHE A 132 -8.49 -6.89 15.28
CA PHE A 132 -7.76 -6.02 14.33
C PHE A 132 -6.71 -6.73 13.44
N GLY A 133 -6.81 -8.05 13.26
CA GLY A 133 -5.91 -8.90 12.48
C GLY A 133 -4.91 -9.69 13.33
N ILE A 134 -4.86 -9.47 14.65
CA ILE A 134 -3.95 -10.18 15.58
C ILE A 134 -4.26 -11.68 15.62
N ASP A 135 -5.54 -12.06 15.58
CA ASP A 135 -6.00 -13.44 15.52
C ASP A 135 -5.53 -14.16 14.25
N LEU A 136 -5.60 -13.50 13.09
CA LEU A 136 -5.09 -14.02 11.82
C LEU A 136 -3.56 -14.14 11.85
N TYR A 137 -2.86 -13.16 12.40
CA TYR A 137 -1.41 -13.21 12.59
C TYR A 137 -0.99 -14.45 13.41
N ILE A 138 -1.68 -14.71 14.52
CA ILE A 138 -1.41 -15.88 15.36
C ILE A 138 -1.71 -17.18 14.59
N GLN A 139 -2.76 -17.22 13.77
CA GLN A 139 -3.06 -18.40 12.93
C GLN A 139 -1.95 -18.66 11.90
N VAL A 140 -1.46 -17.63 11.23
CA VAL A 140 -0.34 -17.72 10.27
C VAL A 140 0.90 -18.25 10.97
N LEU A 141 1.27 -17.67 12.11
CA LEU A 141 2.40 -18.14 12.90
C LEU A 141 2.27 -19.60 13.32
N LYS A 142 1.09 -20.05 13.75
CA LYS A 142 0.87 -21.45 14.12
C LYS A 142 1.10 -22.39 12.94
N VAL A 143 0.62 -22.03 11.75
CA VAL A 143 0.83 -22.84 10.54
C VAL A 143 2.32 -22.90 10.19
N LEU A 144 3.03 -21.78 10.27
CA LEU A 144 4.48 -21.71 10.01
C LEU A 144 5.29 -22.55 11.03
N ILE A 145 5.03 -22.39 12.32
CA ILE A 145 5.74 -23.12 13.39
C ILE A 145 5.45 -24.62 13.33
N SER A 146 4.21 -25.01 12.98
CA SER A 146 3.81 -26.43 12.90
C SER A 146 4.49 -27.22 11.77
N HIS A 147 5.18 -26.56 10.84
CA HIS A 147 5.90 -27.20 9.75
C HIS A 147 7.41 -27.28 10.00
N ILE A 148 7.95 -26.38 10.84
CA ILE A 148 9.39 -26.30 11.15
C ILE A 148 9.81 -27.28 12.26
N VAL A 149 8.85 -27.84 13.02
CA VAL A 149 9.06 -28.88 14.05
C VAL A 149 8.56 -30.23 13.55
#